data_AF-A0AA42RZ74-F1
#
_entry.id   AF-A0AA42RZ74-F1
#
_cell.length_a   1.000
_cell.length_b   1.000
_cell.length_c   1.000
_cell.angle_alpha   90.00
_cell.angle_beta   90.00
_cell.angle_gamma   90.00
#
_symmetry.space_group_name_H-M   'P 1'
#
loop_
_entity.id
_entity.type
_entity.pdbx_description
1 polymer ?
#
loop_
_entity_poly.entity_id
_entity_poly.type
_entity_poly.pdbx_seq_one_letter_code
_entity_poly.pdbx_strand_id
1 'polypeptide(L)'
;MLLVLLAQVLIPEAGPLDTPTAVAVPVAPAPRPQVQARTKLTQLLREWRLQDTLSVVDQGDTLVLRGALGERQLQDYHNLQRQYREAFGDHPPLRLIDEGRAPASGKLDFPVRGVSLGRLPFVTLTDNHRYPVGALMPSGMRILAIDDQTITLSKGGRDYVINLKERSANDG
;
A
#
# COMPACT_ATOMS: atom_id res chain seq x y z
N MET A 1 -48.16 -45.40 -36.58
CA MET A 1 -47.07 -44.79 -37.38
C MET A 1 -45.74 -45.27 -36.82
N LEU A 2 -44.87 -45.77 -37.71
CA LEU A 2 -43.40 -45.96 -37.62
C LEU A 2 -42.81 -46.54 -36.31
N LEU A 3 -42.37 -47.81 -36.34
CA LEU A 3 -40.99 -48.29 -36.63
C LEU A 3 -40.05 -48.17 -35.41
N VAL A 4 -39.25 -49.15 -34.96
CA VAL A 4 -39.04 -50.59 -35.21
C VAL A 4 -37.78 -50.94 -34.38
N LEU A 5 -37.81 -52.06 -33.63
CA LEU A 5 -36.74 -53.04 -33.31
C LEU A 5 -35.36 -52.53 -32.77
N LEU A 6 -34.59 -53.21 -31.92
CA LEU A 6 -34.36 -54.66 -31.72
C LEU A 6 -33.46 -54.90 -30.47
N ALA A 7 -33.65 -56.05 -29.81
CA ALA A 7 -32.68 -56.92 -29.09
C ALA A 7 -31.91 -56.35 -27.86
N GLN A 8 -32.11 -56.81 -26.61
CA GLN A 8 -31.70 -58.12 -26.02
C GLN A 8 -30.22 -58.46 -26.29
N VAL A 9 -29.35 -58.86 -25.35
CA VAL A 9 -29.44 -59.42 -23.98
C VAL A 9 -27.99 -59.44 -23.39
N LEU A 10 -27.86 -59.72 -22.09
CA LEU A 10 -26.73 -60.38 -21.39
C LEU A 10 -25.88 -59.52 -20.42
N ILE A 11 -26.07 -59.77 -19.12
CA ILE A 11 -25.18 -59.44 -18.00
C ILE A 11 -24.10 -60.54 -17.90
N PRO A 12 -22.87 -60.25 -17.41
CA PRO A 12 -22.47 -60.93 -16.18
C PRO A 12 -21.74 -60.04 -15.16
N GLU A 13 -21.77 -60.53 -13.91
CA GLU A 13 -21.29 -60.02 -12.62
C GLU A 13 -19.76 -60.23 -12.44
N ALA A 14 -19.02 -59.35 -11.73
CA ALA A 14 -17.79 -59.67 -10.97
C ALA A 14 -17.09 -58.45 -10.30
N GLY A 15 -17.04 -58.44 -8.95
CA GLY A 15 -15.82 -58.13 -8.17
C GLY A 15 -15.65 -56.73 -7.52
N PRO A 16 -15.36 -56.63 -6.20
CA PRO A 16 -14.99 -55.38 -5.54
C PRO A 16 -13.50 -55.08 -5.77
N LEU A 17 -13.15 -53.82 -6.02
CA LEU A 17 -11.74 -53.38 -6.02
C LEU A 17 -11.49 -52.40 -4.87
N ASP A 18 -10.86 -52.95 -3.84
CA ASP A 18 -10.18 -52.25 -2.76
C ASP A 18 -9.32 -51.11 -3.33
N THR A 19 -9.70 -49.87 -3.02
CA THR A 19 -8.87 -48.71 -3.33
C THR A 19 -7.87 -48.52 -2.18
N PRO A 20 -6.54 -48.54 -2.44
CA PRO A 20 -5.57 -48.27 -1.39
C PRO A 20 -5.69 -46.81 -0.93
N THR A 21 -5.96 -46.64 0.36
CA THR A 21 -5.93 -45.37 1.10
C THR A 21 -4.67 -44.58 0.75
N ALA A 22 -4.83 -43.52 -0.05
CA ALA A 22 -3.79 -42.53 -0.25
C ALA A 22 -3.60 -41.77 1.07
N VAL A 23 -2.46 -42.01 1.71
CA VAL A 23 -2.03 -41.23 2.88
C VAL A 23 -1.77 -39.80 2.41
N ALA A 24 -2.72 -38.91 2.68
CA ALA A 24 -2.54 -37.48 2.45
C ALA A 24 -1.45 -36.98 3.39
N VAL A 25 -0.25 -36.74 2.87
CA VAL A 25 0.75 -35.93 3.56
C VAL A 25 0.15 -34.54 3.79
N PRO A 26 0.11 -34.02 5.03
CA PRO A 26 -0.38 -32.68 5.25
C PRO A 26 0.62 -31.69 4.63
N VAL A 27 0.29 -31.18 3.45
CA VAL A 27 0.93 -29.98 2.90
C VAL A 27 0.72 -28.88 3.93
N ALA A 28 1.80 -28.38 4.52
CA ALA A 28 1.73 -27.26 5.44
C ALA A 28 1.01 -26.10 4.73
N PRO A 29 0.06 -25.41 5.39
CA PRO A 29 -0.68 -24.32 4.76
C PRO A 29 0.30 -23.25 4.27
N ALA A 30 0.14 -22.83 3.01
CA ALA A 30 0.98 -21.80 2.41
C ALA A 30 1.03 -20.56 3.34
N PRO A 31 2.21 -19.97 3.59
CA PRO A 31 2.32 -18.81 4.46
C PRO A 31 1.43 -17.68 3.93
N ARG A 32 0.68 -17.04 4.83
CA ARG A 32 -0.22 -15.93 4.46
C ARG A 32 0.57 -14.84 3.71
N PRO A 33 -0.01 -14.19 2.68
CA PRO A 33 0.66 -13.16 1.89
C PRO A 33 1.37 -12.09 2.74
N GLN A 34 0.77 -11.71 3.88
CA GLN A 34 1.34 -10.81 4.89
C GLN A 34 2.73 -11.22 5.39
N VAL A 35 2.88 -12.50 5.73
CA VAL A 35 4.11 -13.02 6.35
C VAL A 35 5.23 -13.04 5.31
N GLN A 36 4.89 -13.37 4.07
CA GLN A 36 5.82 -13.33 2.94
C GLN A 36 6.26 -11.89 2.64
N ALA A 37 5.30 -10.96 2.60
CA ALA A 37 5.54 -9.53 2.42
C ALA A 37 6.47 -8.95 3.49
N ARG A 38 6.21 -9.23 4.78
CA ARG A 38 7.06 -8.80 5.89
C ARG A 38 8.46 -9.39 5.82
N THR A 39 8.58 -10.67 5.46
CA THR A 39 9.88 -11.35 5.34
C THR A 39 10.70 -10.70 4.22
N LYS A 40 10.09 -10.47 3.06
CA LYS A 40 10.74 -9.80 1.93
C LYS A 40 11.08 -8.34 2.25
N LEU A 41 10.20 -7.61 2.93
CA LEU A 41 10.49 -6.26 3.40
C LEU A 41 11.73 -6.24 4.32
N THR A 42 11.81 -7.18 5.26
CA THR A 42 12.96 -7.32 6.17
C THR A 42 14.25 -7.65 5.42
N GLN A 43 14.17 -8.43 4.34
CA GLN A 43 15.31 -8.67 3.46
C GLN A 43 15.73 -7.39 2.73
N LEU A 44 14.78 -6.68 2.10
CA LEU A 44 15.06 -5.46 1.37
C LEU A 44 15.66 -4.38 2.28
N LEU A 45 15.15 -4.24 3.52
CA LEU A 45 15.72 -3.30 4.49
C LEU A 45 17.20 -3.58 4.76
N ARG A 46 17.61 -4.86 4.81
CA ARG A 46 19.01 -5.27 4.96
C ARG A 46 19.86 -4.96 3.72
N GLU A 47 19.34 -5.27 2.54
CA GLU A 47 20.01 -5.01 1.26
C GLU A 47 20.27 -3.51 1.05
N TRP A 48 19.31 -2.67 1.41
CA TRP A 48 19.39 -1.21 1.30
C TRP A 48 20.04 -0.53 2.53
N ARG A 49 20.51 -1.30 3.52
CA ARG A 49 21.10 -0.80 4.79
C ARG A 49 20.21 0.19 5.55
N LEU A 50 18.91 -0.10 5.58
CA LEU A 50 17.89 0.68 6.28
C LEU A 50 17.40 0.01 7.56
N GLN A 51 17.80 -1.22 7.85
CA GLN A 51 17.30 -1.99 9.01
C GLN A 51 17.65 -1.36 10.37
N ASP A 52 18.76 -0.62 10.44
CA ASP A 52 19.20 0.05 11.67
C ASP A 52 18.51 1.42 11.86
N THR A 53 17.86 1.93 10.81
CA THR A 53 17.22 3.25 10.78
C THR A 53 15.69 3.15 10.82
N LEU A 54 15.13 2.09 10.24
CA LEU A 54 13.69 1.90 10.08
C LEU A 54 13.21 0.68 10.86
N SER A 55 12.24 0.91 11.74
CA SER A 55 11.47 -0.14 12.41
C SER A 55 10.21 -0.47 11.60
N VAL A 56 9.84 -1.76 11.54
CA VAL A 56 8.64 -2.23 10.84
C VAL A 56 7.55 -2.57 11.85
N VAL A 57 6.36 -1.99 11.66
CA VAL A 57 5.15 -2.29 12.40
C VAL A 57 4.12 -2.88 11.43
N ASP A 58 3.67 -4.10 11.71
CA ASP A 58 2.60 -4.74 10.96
C ASP A 58 1.25 -4.32 11.53
N GLN A 59 0.41 -3.67 10.71
CA GLN A 59 -0.93 -3.24 11.08
C GLN A 59 -2.03 -4.12 10.45
N GLY A 60 -1.70 -5.31 9.98
CA GLY A 60 -2.66 -6.26 9.43
C GLY A 60 -3.00 -6.01 7.96
N ASP A 61 -3.29 -4.78 7.56
CA ASP A 61 -3.53 -4.44 6.14
C ASP A 61 -2.43 -3.55 5.55
N THR A 62 -1.46 -3.11 6.37
CA THR A 62 -0.41 -2.18 5.95
C THR A 62 0.85 -2.46 6.74
N LEU A 63 2.00 -2.37 6.08
CA LEU A 63 3.30 -2.40 6.74
C LEU A 63 3.79 -0.97 6.92
N VAL A 64 3.90 -0.54 8.18
CA VAL A 64 4.34 0.80 8.53
C VAL A 64 5.82 0.79 8.88
N LEU A 65 6.61 1.60 8.20
CA LEU A 65 8.01 1.85 8.50
C LEU A 65 8.11 3.14 9.31
N ARG A 66 8.85 3.11 10.42
CA ARG A 66 9.05 4.27 11.31
C ARG A 66 10.54 4.53 11.51
N GLY A 67 10.95 5.78 11.42
CA GLY A 67 12.31 6.19 11.75
C GLY A 67 12.72 7.48 11.04
N ALA A 68 13.97 7.88 11.21
CA ALA A 68 14.51 9.13 10.70
C ALA A 68 15.37 8.90 9.45
N LEU A 69 14.94 9.37 8.27
CA LEU A 69 15.72 9.18 7.04
C LEU A 69 16.44 10.47 6.60
N GLY A 70 17.76 10.37 6.40
CA GLY A 70 18.52 11.37 5.65
C GLY A 70 18.20 11.35 4.15
N GLU A 71 18.65 12.37 3.39
CA GLU A 71 18.33 12.48 1.95
C GLU A 71 18.80 11.28 1.12
N ARG A 72 20.00 10.76 1.42
CA ARG A 72 20.53 9.57 0.77
C ARG A 72 19.67 8.33 1.08
N GLN A 73 19.37 8.11 2.36
CA GLN A 73 18.57 6.97 2.81
C GLN A 73 17.13 7.05 2.28
N LEU A 74 16.61 8.24 2.04
CA LEU A 74 15.33 8.44 1.39
C LEU A 74 15.33 7.95 -0.07
N GLN A 75 16.41 8.23 -0.81
CA GLN A 75 16.58 7.69 -2.16
C GLN A 75 16.65 6.16 -2.14
N ASP A 76 17.37 5.59 -1.17
CA ASP A 76 17.47 4.14 -0.96
C ASP A 76 16.09 3.54 -0.63
N TYR A 77 15.30 4.20 0.22
CA TYR A 77 13.92 3.81 0.53
C TYR A 77 13.02 3.81 -0.71
N HIS A 78 13.13 4.81 -1.60
CA HIS A 78 12.35 4.83 -2.84
C HIS A 78 12.68 3.66 -3.77
N ASN A 79 13.94 3.23 -3.81
CA ASN A 79 14.33 2.04 -4.57
C ASN A 79 13.82 0.75 -3.93
N LEU A 80 13.90 0.65 -2.60
CA LEU A 80 13.29 -0.44 -1.83
C LEU A 80 11.79 -0.56 -2.13
N GLN A 81 11.06 0.57 -2.11
CA GLN A 81 9.61 0.57 -2.34
C GLN A 81 9.26 0.10 -3.76
N ARG A 82 10.09 0.43 -4.76
CA ARG A 82 9.92 -0.03 -6.13
C ARG A 82 10.09 -1.56 -6.22
N GLN A 83 11.16 -2.11 -5.65
CA GLN A 83 11.41 -3.56 -5.63
C GLN A 83 10.36 -4.33 -4.84
N TYR A 84 9.87 -3.74 -3.75
CA TYR A 84 8.77 -4.32 -3.00
C TYR A 84 7.49 -4.39 -3.85
N ARG A 85 7.15 -3.31 -4.56
CA ARG A 85 5.98 -3.26 -5.44
C ARG A 85 6.08 -4.21 -6.63
N GLU A 86 7.29 -4.47 -7.14
CA GLU A 86 7.49 -5.50 -8.17
C GLU A 86 7.13 -6.91 -7.66
N ALA A 87 7.32 -7.17 -6.35
CA ALA A 87 7.03 -8.48 -5.75
C ALA A 87 5.57 -8.64 -5.28
N PHE A 88 4.96 -7.58 -4.75
CA PHE A 88 3.63 -7.67 -4.10
C PHE A 88 2.59 -6.69 -4.66
N GLY A 89 2.93 -5.89 -5.68
CA GLY A 89 2.05 -4.83 -6.17
C GLY A 89 1.79 -3.78 -5.07
N ASP A 90 0.55 -3.34 -4.98
CA ASP A 90 0.12 -2.34 -3.99
C ASP A 90 -0.36 -2.95 -2.66
N HIS A 91 -0.28 -4.29 -2.48
CA HIS A 91 -0.82 -4.99 -1.31
C HIS A 91 0.14 -6.04 -0.70
N PRO A 92 0.47 -5.95 0.61
CA PRO A 92 0.09 -4.88 1.53
C PRO A 92 0.89 -3.60 1.23
N PRO A 93 0.25 -2.41 1.28
CA PRO A 93 0.93 -1.14 1.06
C PRO A 93 2.00 -0.88 2.11
N LEU A 94 3.05 -0.15 1.68
CA LEU A 94 4.07 0.38 2.57
C LEU A 94 3.76 1.84 2.90
N ARG A 95 3.83 2.18 4.20
CA ARG A 95 3.68 3.55 4.68
C ARG A 95 4.91 3.94 5.50
N LEU A 96 5.56 5.05 5.15
CA LEU A 96 6.69 5.58 5.90
C LEU A 96 6.25 6.75 6.77
N ILE A 97 6.54 6.64 8.07
CA ILE A 97 6.46 7.70 9.07
C ILE A 97 7.89 8.17 9.33
N ASP A 98 8.23 9.38 8.87
CA ASP A 98 9.54 9.99 9.15
C ASP A 98 9.49 10.69 10.51
N GLU A 99 10.17 10.12 11.50
CA GLU A 99 10.21 10.62 12.88
C GLU A 99 11.33 11.64 13.11
N GLY A 100 12.29 11.76 12.18
CA GLY A 100 13.48 12.61 12.33
C GLY A 100 13.40 13.97 11.67
N ARG A 101 12.36 14.21 10.90
CA ARG A 101 12.17 15.46 10.17
C ARG A 101 10.77 15.99 10.42
N ALA A 102 10.66 16.98 11.30
CA ALA A 102 9.55 17.94 11.22
C ALA A 102 9.44 18.36 9.75
N PRO A 103 8.23 18.35 9.13
CA PRO A 103 8.07 18.62 7.72
C PRO A 103 8.77 19.94 7.42
N ALA A 104 9.92 19.87 6.75
CA ALA A 104 10.69 21.06 6.47
C ALA A 104 9.80 21.92 5.57
N SER A 105 9.32 23.04 6.11
CA SER A 105 8.46 24.02 5.43
C SER A 105 9.04 24.58 4.13
N GLY A 106 10.21 24.12 3.67
CA GLY A 106 10.90 24.58 2.46
C GLY A 106 11.13 23.56 1.35
N LYS A 107 10.60 22.32 1.39
CA LYS A 107 10.85 21.35 0.28
C LYS A 107 9.63 20.60 -0.27
N LEU A 108 8.46 20.80 0.32
CA LEU A 108 7.21 20.30 -0.24
C LEU A 108 6.55 21.43 -1.04
N ASP A 109 6.67 21.35 -2.37
CA ASP A 109 6.04 22.28 -3.30
C ASP A 109 4.52 22.13 -3.28
N PHE A 110 3.91 22.69 -2.25
CA PHE A 110 2.47 22.74 -2.02
C PHE A 110 2.05 24.21 -1.84
N PRO A 111 1.94 24.97 -2.95
CA PRO A 111 1.67 26.40 -2.92
C PRO A 111 0.18 26.64 -2.76
N VAL A 112 -0.30 26.62 -1.53
CA VAL A 112 -1.72 26.83 -1.20
C VAL A 112 -2.08 28.30 -1.40
N ARG A 113 -3.12 28.55 -2.21
CA ARG A 113 -3.78 29.86 -2.34
C ARG A 113 -4.92 30.03 -1.34
N GLY A 114 -5.63 28.94 -1.03
CA GLY A 114 -6.73 28.98 -0.06
C GLY A 114 -7.29 27.60 0.25
N VAL A 115 -8.04 27.51 1.34
CA VAL A 115 -8.67 26.26 1.81
C VAL A 115 -10.15 26.53 2.05
N SER A 116 -11.00 25.62 1.59
CA SER A 116 -12.43 25.62 1.86
C SER A 116 -12.77 24.41 2.72
N LEU A 117 -13.43 24.66 3.86
CA LEU A 117 -13.82 23.66 4.86
C LEU A 117 -15.34 23.38 4.82
N GLY A 118 -15.99 23.66 3.69
CA GLY A 118 -17.40 23.36 3.51
C GLY A 118 -17.68 21.85 3.50
N ARG A 119 -18.93 21.48 3.19
CA ARG A 119 -19.38 20.07 3.15
C ARG A 119 -18.47 19.14 2.33
N LEU A 120 -17.87 19.66 1.26
CA LEU A 120 -16.83 18.98 0.51
C LEU A 120 -15.55 19.83 0.61
N PRO A 121 -14.63 19.51 1.53
CA PRO A 121 -13.44 20.31 1.72
C PRO A 121 -12.49 20.19 0.53
N PHE A 122 -11.82 21.30 0.19
CA PHE A 122 -10.85 21.35 -0.90
C PHE A 122 -9.78 22.41 -0.68
N VAL A 123 -8.62 22.19 -1.29
CA VAL A 123 -7.50 23.14 -1.34
C VAL A 123 -7.46 23.77 -2.72
N THR A 124 -7.27 25.08 -2.80
CA THR A 124 -6.94 25.79 -4.04
C THR A 124 -5.46 26.07 -4.05
N LEU A 125 -4.73 25.65 -5.08
CA LEU A 125 -3.31 25.96 -5.24
C LEU A 125 -3.12 27.26 -6.03
N THR A 126 -1.89 27.74 -6.15
CA THR A 126 -1.55 28.96 -6.92
C THR A 126 -1.84 28.86 -8.42
N ASP A 127 -2.04 27.65 -8.94
CA ASP A 127 -2.52 27.39 -10.30
C ASP A 127 -4.05 27.54 -10.45
N ASN A 128 -4.74 27.95 -9.38
CA ASN A 128 -6.19 28.12 -9.27
C ASN A 128 -7.02 26.83 -9.40
N HIS A 129 -6.39 25.66 -9.47
CA HIS A 129 -7.12 24.40 -9.45
C HIS A 129 -7.54 24.04 -8.03
N ARG A 130 -8.72 23.41 -7.94
CA ARG A 130 -9.29 22.91 -6.69
C ARG A 130 -9.03 21.42 -6.55
N TYR A 131 -8.52 21.04 -5.39
CA TYR A 131 -8.16 19.67 -5.07
C TYR A 131 -8.90 19.22 -3.81
N PRO A 132 -9.93 18.36 -3.94
CA PRO A 132 -10.60 17.76 -2.79
C PRO A 132 -9.75 16.65 -2.15
N VAL A 133 -10.23 16.13 -1.02
CA VAL A 133 -9.67 14.91 -0.40
C VAL A 133 -9.63 13.77 -1.42
N GLY A 134 -8.52 13.04 -1.46
CA GLY A 134 -8.25 11.95 -2.40
C GLY A 134 -7.64 12.38 -3.74
N ALA A 135 -7.67 13.69 -4.06
CA ALA A 135 -7.15 14.17 -5.33
C ALA A 135 -5.63 13.95 -5.46
N LEU A 136 -5.19 13.53 -6.65
CA LEU A 136 -3.77 13.43 -7.03
C LEU A 136 -3.38 14.69 -7.80
N MET A 137 -2.41 15.44 -7.28
CA MET A 137 -1.86 16.64 -7.92
C MET A 137 -0.82 16.27 -8.98
N PRO A 138 -0.57 17.16 -9.98
CA PRO A 138 0.49 16.98 -10.97
C PRO A 138 1.89 16.76 -10.37
N SER A 139 2.15 17.30 -9.18
CA SER A 139 3.39 17.12 -8.42
C SER A 139 3.58 15.71 -7.85
N GLY A 140 2.61 14.80 -8.06
CA GLY A 140 2.59 13.44 -7.53
C GLY A 140 2.17 13.34 -6.06
N MET A 141 1.65 14.44 -5.49
CA MET A 141 1.08 14.46 -4.14
C MET A 141 -0.38 14.04 -4.15
N ARG A 142 -0.86 13.45 -3.07
CA ARG A 142 -2.28 13.17 -2.85
C ARG A 142 -2.76 13.80 -1.55
N ILE A 143 -3.93 14.44 -1.56
CA ILE A 143 -4.56 14.90 -0.31
C ILE A 143 -5.19 13.71 0.39
N LEU A 144 -4.80 13.47 1.63
CA LEU A 144 -5.37 12.43 2.48
C LEU A 144 -6.48 12.98 3.39
N ALA A 145 -6.29 14.18 3.93
CA ALA A 145 -7.26 14.85 4.80
C ALA A 145 -7.11 16.36 4.73
N ILE A 146 -8.22 17.07 4.95
CA ILE A 146 -8.29 18.52 5.08
C ILE A 146 -9.12 18.79 6.33
N ASP A 147 -8.47 19.37 7.33
CA ASP A 147 -9.05 19.74 8.60
C ASP A 147 -8.97 21.27 8.78
N ASP A 148 -9.58 21.78 9.84
CA ASP A 148 -9.59 23.21 10.16
C ASP A 148 -8.20 23.77 10.47
N GLN A 149 -7.30 22.93 10.98
CA GLN A 149 -5.94 23.33 11.33
C GLN A 149 -4.87 22.79 10.38
N THR A 150 -5.14 21.65 9.73
CA THR A 150 -4.11 20.88 9.05
C THR A 150 -4.54 20.33 7.70
N ILE A 151 -3.59 20.20 6.78
CA ILE A 151 -3.74 19.38 5.58
C ILE A 151 -2.78 18.21 5.68
N THR A 152 -3.31 17.00 5.53
CA THR A 152 -2.49 15.78 5.45
C THR A 152 -2.32 15.38 3.99
N LEU A 153 -1.07 15.20 3.57
CA LEU A 153 -0.68 14.86 2.21
C LEU A 153 0.11 13.57 2.19
N SER A 154 0.09 12.84 1.08
CA SER A 154 1.06 11.78 0.80
C SER A 154 1.84 12.06 -0.48
N LYS A 155 3.14 11.73 -0.46
CA LYS A 155 4.03 11.77 -1.63
C LYS A 155 5.08 10.68 -1.51
N GLY A 156 5.16 9.80 -2.51
CA GLY A 156 6.18 8.76 -2.54
C GLY A 156 6.19 7.85 -1.31
N GLY A 157 5.00 7.45 -0.82
CA GLY A 157 4.85 6.56 0.34
C GLY A 157 5.09 7.22 1.70
N ARG A 158 5.30 8.55 1.73
CA ARG A 158 5.45 9.35 2.95
C ARG A 158 4.26 10.24 3.16
N ASP A 159 3.85 10.38 4.41
CA ASP A 159 2.82 11.35 4.79
C ASP A 159 3.46 12.63 5.33
N TYR A 160 2.81 13.76 5.05
CA TYR A 160 3.21 15.09 5.46
C TYR A 160 2.00 15.80 6.06
N VAL A 161 2.20 16.50 7.16
CA VAL A 161 1.17 17.33 7.80
C VAL A 161 1.59 18.78 7.68
N ILE A 162 0.70 19.63 7.14
CA ILE A 162 0.93 21.06 7.01
C ILE A 162 -0.02 21.78 7.96
N ASN A 163 0.53 22.60 8.86
CA ASN A 163 -0.24 23.54 9.66
C ASN A 163 -0.67 24.75 8.83
N LEU A 164 -1.97 25.01 8.78
CA LEU A 164 -2.53 26.16 8.07
C LEU A 164 -2.21 27.49 8.76
N LYS A 165 -2.13 27.50 10.10
CA LYS A 165 -1.89 28.71 10.91
C LYS A 165 -0.45 29.23 10.80
N GLU A 166 0.53 28.35 10.62
CA GLU A 166 1.96 28.72 10.56
C GLU A 166 2.37 29.25 9.17
N ARG A 167 1.60 28.92 8.12
CA ARG A 167 1.84 29.38 6.74
C ARG A 167 1.37 30.82 6.50
N SER A 168 0.40 31.33 7.27
CA SER A 168 -0.09 32.72 7.13
C SER A 168 0.91 33.78 7.60
N ALA A 169 1.96 33.39 8.33
CA ALA A 169 2.90 34.33 8.95
C ALA A 169 4.06 34.78 8.04
N ASN A 170 4.19 34.23 6.82
CA ASN A 170 5.35 34.45 5.95
C ASN A 170 5.02 35.20 4.64
N ASP A 171 3.93 35.96 4.61
CA ASP A 171 3.49 36.78 3.46
C ASP A 171 3.29 38.24 3.91
N GLY A 172 4.40 38.89 4.28
CA GLY A 172 4.47 40.29 4.68
C GLY A 172 5.66 41.00 4.02
#